data_AF-A0A379X0M4-F1
#
_entry.id   AF-A0A379X0M4-F1
#
_cell.length_a   1.000
_cell.length_b   1.000
_cell.length_c   1.000
_cell.angle_alpha   90.00
_cell.angle_beta   90.00
_cell.angle_gamma   90.00
#
_symmetry.space_group_name_H-M   'P 1'
#
loop_
_entity.id
_entity.type
_entity.pdbx_description
1 polymer ?
#
loop_
_entity_poly.entity_id
_entity_poly.type
_entity_poly.pdbx_seq_one_letter_code
_entity_poly.pdbx_strand_id
1 'polypeptide(L)'
;MFSNEAGMGSTPNAAAAATSYPPHPVAQGIVQMIGVFSDTIIICTASAMIILLAGNHASHSSTEGIQLLQHAMVSLTGEWGASFVALIVILFAFSSIVANYIYAENNLFFLRLHNAKAIWLLRLATLGMVIAGTLISFPLIWQLADMIMACMAITNLTAILLLSPVVYTLASDYLRQRKLGVRPQFDPRRFPDIEPQLAPDTWDAASRD
;
A
#
# COMPACT_ATOMS: atom_id res chain seq x y z
N MET A 1 1.94 -9.30 -2.32
CA MET A 1 3.03 -8.37 -1.95
C MET A 1 3.14 -7.24 -2.94
N PHE A 2 3.36 -7.50 -4.23
CA PHE A 2 3.42 -6.43 -5.26
C PHE A 2 2.12 -5.64 -5.45
N SER A 3 0.96 -6.28 -5.28
CA SER A 3 -0.34 -5.61 -5.45
C SER A 3 -0.75 -4.83 -4.20
N ASN A 4 -0.67 -5.49 -3.04
CA ASN A 4 -1.26 -5.01 -1.79
C ASN A 4 -0.26 -4.46 -0.76
N GLU A 5 1.04 -4.46 -1.08
CA GLU A 5 2.16 -4.03 -0.22
C GLU A 5 2.16 -4.62 1.21
N ALA A 6 1.47 -5.75 1.41
CA ALA A 6 1.33 -6.36 2.71
C ALA A 6 2.70 -6.76 3.26
N GLY A 7 3.03 -6.28 4.45
CA GLY A 7 4.30 -6.55 5.14
C GLY A 7 5.46 -5.64 4.76
N MET A 8 5.33 -4.76 3.76
CA MET A 8 6.40 -3.87 3.30
C MET A 8 6.64 -2.65 4.21
N GLY A 9 5.66 -2.26 5.02
CA GLY A 9 5.79 -1.16 5.97
C GLY A 9 5.66 0.25 5.37
N SER A 10 5.36 0.36 4.07
CA SER A 10 5.09 1.61 3.34
C SER A 10 3.70 2.17 3.63
N THR A 11 2.68 1.31 3.67
CA THR A 11 1.27 1.68 3.82
C THR A 11 0.90 2.38 5.13
N PRO A 12 1.52 2.11 6.29
CA PRO A 12 1.26 2.87 7.53
C PRO A 12 1.55 4.38 7.39
N ASN A 13 2.41 4.78 6.45
CA ASN A 13 2.72 6.18 6.19
C ASN A 13 1.50 6.97 5.68
N ALA A 14 0.66 6.35 4.86
CA ALA A 14 -0.63 6.92 4.45
C ALA A 14 -1.65 6.94 5.59
N ALA A 15 -1.74 5.87 6.40
CA ALA A 15 -2.68 5.84 7.52
C ALA A 15 -2.33 6.82 8.63
N ALA A 16 -1.05 7.12 8.84
CA ALA A 16 -0.61 8.12 9.81
C ALA A 16 -1.09 9.54 9.43
N ALA A 17 -1.28 9.82 8.15
CA ALA A 17 -1.82 11.10 7.68
C ALA A 17 -3.37 11.17 7.72
N ALA A 18 -4.05 10.05 7.96
CA ALA A 18 -5.50 9.98 7.93
C ALA A 18 -6.12 10.17 9.31
N THR A 19 -7.11 11.07 9.43
CA THR A 19 -7.91 11.17 10.65
C THR A 19 -8.75 9.90 10.82
N SER A 20 -8.49 9.15 11.88
CA SER A 20 -9.24 7.94 12.20
C SER A 20 -10.67 8.25 12.66
N TYR A 21 -11.65 7.55 12.08
CA TYR A 21 -13.03 7.54 12.56
C TYR A 21 -13.53 6.09 12.63
N PRO A 22 -13.83 5.52 13.81
CA PRO A 22 -13.65 6.09 15.16
C PRO A 22 -12.19 6.51 15.47
N PRO A 23 -11.96 7.46 16.40
CA PRO A 23 -10.65 7.99 16.76
C PRO A 23 -9.82 6.97 17.57
N HIS A 24 -9.40 5.89 16.90
CA HIS A 24 -8.63 4.79 17.48
C HIS A 24 -7.69 4.18 16.43
N PRO A 25 -6.40 3.92 16.75
CA PRO A 25 -5.41 3.44 15.77
C PRO A 25 -5.82 2.12 15.09
N VAL A 26 -6.45 1.21 15.85
CA VAL A 26 -7.00 -0.06 15.32
C VAL A 26 -8.06 0.16 14.23
N ALA A 27 -8.85 1.25 14.27
CA ALA A 27 -9.84 1.53 13.24
C ALA A 27 -9.18 1.80 11.89
N GLN A 28 -8.10 2.59 11.86
CA GLN A 28 -7.32 2.82 10.62
C GLN A 28 -6.64 1.55 10.13
N GLY A 29 -6.12 0.72 11.04
CA GLY A 29 -5.59 -0.61 10.67
C GLY A 29 -6.65 -1.49 9.99
N ILE A 30 -7.91 -1.44 10.43
CA ILE A 30 -9.01 -2.18 9.79
C ILE A 30 -9.30 -1.65 8.38
N VAL A 31 -9.32 -0.33 8.19
CA VAL A 31 -9.50 0.28 6.85
C VAL A 31 -8.39 -0.18 5.90
N GLN A 32 -7.14 -0.22 6.35
CA GLN A 32 -6.03 -0.73 5.54
C GLN A 32 -6.18 -2.21 5.19
N MET A 33 -6.64 -3.06 6.12
CA MET A 33 -6.93 -4.46 5.82
C MET A 33 -8.01 -4.63 4.76
N ILE A 34 -9.02 -3.76 4.74
CA ILE A 34 -10.06 -3.74 3.68
C ILE A 34 -9.46 -3.36 2.32
N GLY A 35 -8.50 -2.43 2.29
CA GLY A 35 -7.75 -2.09 1.08
C GLY A 35 -7.02 -3.31 0.50
N VAL A 36 -6.29 -4.04 1.35
CA VAL A 36 -5.60 -5.28 0.97
C VAL A 36 -6.57 -6.34 0.45
N PHE A 37 -7.70 -6.53 1.14
CA PHE A 37 -8.75 -7.46 0.71
C PHE A 37 -9.30 -7.09 -0.67
N SER A 38 -9.64 -5.82 -0.89
CA SER A 38 -10.22 -5.35 -2.14
C SER A 38 -9.25 -5.58 -3.30
N ASP A 39 -7.99 -5.22 -3.13
CA ASP A 39 -6.97 -5.39 -4.15
C ASP A 39 -6.74 -6.87 -4.50
N THR A 40 -6.53 -7.73 -3.50
CA THR A 40 -6.17 -9.14 -3.74
C THR A 40 -7.37 -10.01 -4.13
N ILE A 41 -8.50 -9.89 -3.43
CA ILE A 41 -9.65 -10.79 -3.60
C ILE A 41 -10.61 -10.29 -4.67
N ILE A 42 -10.73 -8.97 -4.86
CA ILE A 42 -11.64 -8.42 -5.87
C ILE A 42 -10.88 -8.17 -7.16
N ILE A 43 -9.82 -7.34 -7.12
CA ILE A 43 -9.16 -6.87 -8.34
C ILE A 43 -8.26 -7.96 -8.98
N CYS A 44 -7.36 -8.58 -8.21
CA CYS A 44 -6.48 -9.62 -8.77
C CYS A 44 -7.28 -10.86 -9.20
N THR A 45 -8.28 -11.29 -8.42
CA THR A 45 -9.12 -12.43 -8.80
C THR A 45 -9.95 -12.13 -10.04
N ALA A 46 -10.53 -10.94 -10.18
CA ALA A 46 -11.23 -10.56 -11.41
C ALA A 46 -10.30 -10.59 -12.63
N SER A 47 -9.08 -10.06 -12.50
CA SER A 47 -8.08 -10.08 -13.57
C SER A 47 -7.68 -11.51 -13.96
N ALA A 48 -7.47 -12.39 -12.97
CA ALA A 48 -7.17 -13.79 -13.21
C ALA A 48 -8.34 -14.53 -13.89
N MET A 49 -9.58 -14.27 -13.46
CA MET A 49 -10.78 -14.86 -14.06
C MET A 49 -10.97 -14.42 -15.51
N ILE A 50 -10.69 -13.16 -15.85
CA ILE A 50 -10.70 -12.67 -17.23
C ILE A 50 -9.70 -13.47 -18.09
N ILE A 51 -8.47 -13.65 -17.61
CA ILE A 51 -7.44 -14.41 -18.33
C ILE A 51 -7.87 -15.88 -18.50
N LEU A 52 -8.42 -16.51 -17.45
CA LEU A 52 -8.88 -17.89 -17.50
C LEU A 52 -10.06 -18.09 -18.45
N LEU A 53 -11.02 -17.15 -18.49
CA LEU A 53 -12.18 -17.20 -19.37
C LEU A 53 -11.81 -17.00 -20.84
N ALA A 54 -10.78 -16.20 -21.13
CA ALA A 54 -10.25 -16.04 -22.49
C ALA A 54 -9.61 -17.33 -23.06
N GLY A 55 -9.23 -18.27 -22.18
CA GLY A 55 -8.72 -19.59 -22.55
C GLY A 55 -7.43 -19.54 -23.39
N ASN A 56 -7.20 -20.58 -24.19
CA ASN A 56 -5.96 -20.78 -24.94
C ASN A 56 -5.72 -19.73 -26.07
N HIS A 57 -6.71 -18.88 -26.38
CA HIS A 57 -6.57 -17.82 -27.39
C HIS A 57 -5.55 -16.74 -26.96
N ALA A 58 -5.32 -16.54 -25.66
CA ALA A 58 -4.31 -15.62 -25.14
C ALA A 58 -2.91 -16.27 -25.02
N SER A 59 -2.83 -17.61 -25.12
CA SER A 59 -1.63 -18.40 -24.75
C SER A 59 -0.69 -18.70 -25.93
N HIS A 60 -1.07 -18.35 -27.16
CA HIS A 60 -0.29 -18.67 -28.37
C HIS A 60 0.83 -17.67 -28.67
N SER A 61 0.85 -16.53 -28.00
CA SER A 61 1.94 -15.56 -28.07
C SER A 61 2.73 -15.62 -26.76
N SER A 62 4.06 -15.52 -26.86
CA SER A 62 5.00 -15.40 -25.72
C SER A 62 4.83 -14.04 -25.02
N THR A 63 3.59 -13.71 -24.67
CA THR A 63 3.15 -12.40 -24.27
C THR A 63 2.91 -12.42 -22.78
N GLU A 64 3.75 -11.68 -22.05
CA GLU A 64 3.74 -11.66 -20.60
C GLU A 64 3.04 -10.41 -20.06
N GLY A 65 2.51 -10.52 -18.83
CA GLY A 65 1.99 -9.39 -18.07
C GLY A 65 0.75 -8.73 -18.69
N ILE A 66 0.77 -7.41 -18.82
CA ILE A 66 -0.39 -6.58 -19.20
C ILE A 66 -0.88 -6.89 -20.62
N GLN A 67 0.05 -7.22 -21.52
CA GLN A 67 -0.31 -7.55 -22.89
C GLN A 67 -1.18 -8.83 -22.94
N LEU A 68 -0.96 -9.80 -22.05
CA LEU A 68 -1.80 -10.99 -21.93
C LEU A 68 -3.24 -10.61 -21.55
N LEU A 69 -3.40 -9.70 -20.59
CA LEU A 69 -4.72 -9.20 -20.18
C LEU A 69 -5.41 -8.42 -21.30
N GLN A 70 -4.66 -7.64 -22.08
CA GLN A 70 -5.20 -6.95 -23.26
C GLN A 70 -5.72 -7.93 -24.31
N HIS A 71 -4.95 -8.98 -24.64
CA HIS A 71 -5.39 -10.02 -25.57
C HIS A 71 -6.60 -10.80 -25.05
N ALA A 72 -6.62 -11.14 -23.76
CA ALA A 72 -7.76 -11.79 -23.11
C ALA A 72 -9.03 -10.92 -23.17
N MET A 73 -8.90 -9.61 -22.97
CA MET A 73 -10.03 -8.69 -23.08
C MET A 73 -10.52 -8.53 -24.52
N VAL A 74 -9.62 -8.53 -25.51
CA VAL A 74 -9.99 -8.49 -26.92
C VAL A 74 -10.75 -9.75 -27.33
N SER A 75 -10.32 -10.93 -26.89
CA SER A 75 -11.03 -12.18 -27.22
C SER A 75 -12.42 -12.27 -26.59
N LEU A 76 -12.62 -11.70 -25.39
CA LEU A 76 -13.89 -11.73 -24.68
C LEU A 76 -14.86 -10.62 -25.08
N THR A 77 -14.37 -9.40 -25.33
CA THR A 77 -15.20 -8.20 -25.50
C THR A 77 -15.09 -7.52 -26.86
N GLY A 78 -14.11 -7.93 -27.68
CA GLY A 78 -13.78 -7.32 -28.97
C GLY A 78 -12.66 -6.28 -28.89
N GLU A 79 -12.32 -5.69 -30.04
CA GLU A 79 -11.17 -4.77 -30.26
C GLU A 79 -11.07 -3.62 -29.23
N TRP A 80 -12.20 -3.10 -28.75
CA TRP A 80 -12.22 -1.99 -27.78
C TRP A 80 -11.67 -2.37 -26.39
N GLY A 81 -11.64 -3.67 -26.06
CA GLY A 81 -11.17 -4.19 -24.78
C GLY A 81 -9.70 -3.86 -24.51
N ALA A 82 -8.85 -3.86 -25.54
CA ALA A 82 -7.44 -3.50 -25.39
C ALA A 82 -7.26 -2.03 -24.98
N SER A 83 -7.98 -1.12 -25.61
CA SER A 83 -7.94 0.32 -25.29
C SER A 83 -8.46 0.59 -23.89
N PHE A 84 -9.49 -0.12 -23.45
CA PHE A 84 -10.03 -0.02 -22.09
C PHE A 84 -9.01 -0.47 -21.04
N VAL A 85 -8.36 -1.62 -21.23
CA VAL A 85 -7.29 -2.09 -20.33
C VAL A 85 -6.13 -1.11 -20.30
N ALA A 86 -5.71 -0.57 -21.45
CA ALA A 86 -4.63 0.42 -21.51
C ALA A 86 -4.97 1.67 -20.68
N LEU A 87 -6.20 2.18 -20.74
CA LEU A 87 -6.65 3.32 -19.94
C LEU A 87 -6.57 3.01 -18.43
N ILE A 88 -7.07 1.85 -18.02
CA ILE A 88 -7.02 1.41 -16.62
C ILE A 88 -5.57 1.32 -16.13
N VAL A 89 -4.70 0.70 -16.92
CA VAL A 89 -3.28 0.53 -16.59
C VAL A 89 -2.59 1.89 -16.39
N ILE A 90 -2.88 2.87 -17.25
CA ILE A 90 -2.34 4.22 -17.10
C ILE A 90 -2.79 4.85 -15.78
N LEU A 91 -4.08 4.75 -15.44
CA LEU A 91 -4.61 5.30 -14.19
C LEU A 91 -4.01 4.62 -12.96
N PHE A 92 -3.93 3.28 -12.96
CA PHE A 92 -3.31 2.52 -11.88
C PHE A 92 -1.82 2.85 -11.73
N ALA A 93 -1.05 2.80 -12.82
CA ALA A 93 0.37 3.11 -12.81
C ALA A 93 0.63 4.54 -12.31
N PHE A 94 -0.15 5.51 -12.78
CA PHE A 94 -0.06 6.89 -12.31
C PHE A 94 -0.33 7.01 -10.81
N SER A 95 -1.42 6.42 -10.32
CA SER A 95 -1.74 6.44 -8.88
C SER A 95 -0.65 5.80 -8.02
N SER A 96 -0.08 4.67 -8.47
CA SER A 96 0.98 3.97 -7.75
C SER A 96 2.29 4.77 -7.70
N ILE A 97 2.65 5.45 -8.80
CA ILE A 97 3.84 6.33 -8.82
C ILE A 97 3.65 7.49 -7.84
N VAL A 98 2.48 8.12 -7.83
CA VAL A 98 2.19 9.24 -6.93
C VAL A 98 2.22 8.79 -5.47
N ALA A 99 1.59 7.68 -5.13
CA ALA A 99 1.60 7.13 -3.77
C ALA A 99 3.03 6.82 -3.29
N ASN A 100 3.81 6.11 -4.12
CA ASN A 100 5.20 5.77 -3.78
C ASN A 100 6.11 7.01 -3.67
N TYR A 101 5.88 8.03 -4.49
CA TYR A 101 6.59 9.31 -4.37
C TYR A 101 6.29 9.98 -3.01
N ILE A 102 5.02 10.02 -2.59
CA ILE A 102 4.62 10.58 -1.28
C ILE A 102 5.29 9.80 -0.14
N TYR A 103 5.34 8.46 -0.23
CA TYR A 103 6.04 7.64 0.77
C TYR A 103 7.53 7.96 0.84
N ALA A 104 8.19 8.10 -0.31
CA ALA A 104 9.60 8.45 -0.39
C ALA A 104 9.88 9.86 0.16
N GLU A 105 9.00 10.83 -0.11
CA GLU A 105 9.11 12.18 0.43
C GLU A 105 8.98 12.17 1.96
N ASN A 106 8.00 11.46 2.52
CA ASN A 106 7.86 11.30 3.97
C ASN A 106 9.07 10.61 4.62
N ASN A 107 9.66 9.61 3.96
CA ASN A 107 10.90 8.98 4.43
C ASN A 107 12.08 9.96 4.45
N LEU A 108 12.13 10.89 3.48
CA LEU A 108 13.15 11.95 3.44
C LEU A 108 12.98 12.93 4.61
N PHE A 109 11.74 13.27 4.97
CA PHE A 109 11.43 14.04 6.18
C PHE A 109 11.88 13.30 7.44
N PHE A 110 11.59 12.01 7.56
CA PHE A 110 12.02 11.18 8.69
C PHE A 110 13.54 11.14 8.86
N LEU A 111 14.30 11.04 7.76
CA LEU A 111 15.76 11.09 7.76
C LEU A 111 16.35 12.48 8.03
N ARG A 112 15.51 13.51 8.27
CA ARG A 112 15.89 14.92 8.43
C ARG A 112 16.63 15.49 7.22
N LEU A 113 16.42 14.92 6.04
CA LEU A 113 17.03 15.35 4.78
C LEU A 113 16.08 16.24 3.96
N HIS A 114 15.15 16.94 4.60
CA HIS A 114 14.03 17.67 3.96
C HIS A 114 14.43 18.90 3.10
N ASN A 115 15.71 19.07 2.77
CA ASN A 115 16.18 20.21 2.01
C ASN A 115 15.51 20.30 0.63
N ALA A 116 15.21 21.52 0.16
CA ALA A 116 14.60 21.75 -1.16
C ALA A 116 15.37 21.05 -2.31
N LYS A 117 16.70 20.97 -2.20
CA LYS A 117 17.57 20.25 -3.14
C LYS A 117 17.31 18.74 -3.15
N ALA A 118 17.09 18.13 -1.99
CA ALA A 118 16.84 16.70 -1.86
C ALA A 118 15.44 16.32 -2.38
N ILE A 119 14.43 17.17 -2.16
CA ILE A 119 13.09 17.00 -2.74
C ILE A 119 13.14 17.10 -4.27
N TRP A 120 13.85 18.09 -4.82
CA TRP A 120 14.04 18.20 -6.27
C TRP A 120 14.83 17.03 -6.86
N LEU A 121 15.86 16.55 -6.14
CA LEU A 121 16.60 15.36 -6.53
C LEU A 121 15.69 14.12 -6.56
N LEU A 122 14.83 13.95 -5.54
CA LEU A 122 13.86 12.84 -5.49
C LEU A 122 12.91 12.90 -6.69
N ARG A 123 12.35 14.05 -7.02
CA ARG A 123 11.46 14.22 -8.19
C ARG A 123 12.16 13.86 -9.50
N LEU A 124 13.38 14.36 -9.71
CA LEU A 124 14.18 14.04 -10.89
C LEU A 124 14.53 12.56 -10.94
N ALA A 125 14.88 11.95 -9.80
CA ALA A 125 15.15 10.53 -9.70
C ALA A 125 13.91 9.69 -10.01
N THR A 126 12.73 10.03 -9.49
CA THR A 126 11.48 9.33 -9.79
C THR A 126 11.15 9.40 -11.29
N LEU A 127 11.26 10.58 -11.91
CA LEU A 127 11.07 10.72 -13.36
C LEU A 127 12.11 9.91 -14.15
N GLY A 128 13.37 9.94 -13.73
CA GLY A 128 14.45 9.14 -14.32
C GLY A 128 14.18 7.64 -14.22
N MET A 129 13.66 7.17 -13.09
CA MET A 129 13.29 5.76 -12.88
C MET A 129 12.11 5.34 -13.75
N VAL A 130 11.13 6.21 -13.97
CA VAL A 130 10.01 5.94 -14.90
C VAL A 130 10.54 5.75 -16.32
N ILE A 131 11.45 6.61 -16.77
CA ILE A 131 12.09 6.48 -18.10
C ILE A 131 12.95 5.22 -18.15
N ALA A 132 13.81 4.99 -17.15
CA ALA A 132 14.67 3.82 -17.08
C ALA A 132 13.87 2.51 -17.08
N GLY A 133 12.69 2.48 -16.44
CA GLY A 133 11.78 1.35 -16.46
C GLY A 133 11.30 0.96 -17.86
N THR A 134 11.28 1.90 -18.82
CA THR A 134 10.95 1.60 -20.23
C THR A 134 12.11 0.98 -21.02
N LEU A 135 13.33 1.08 -20.49
CA LEU A 135 14.57 0.63 -21.15
C LEU A 135 15.11 -0.69 -20.58
N ILE A 136 14.70 -1.04 -19.36
CA ILE A 136 15.16 -2.24 -18.64
C ILE A 136 14.32 -3.46 -19.06
N SER A 137 14.96 -4.64 -19.12
CA SER A 137 14.25 -5.88 -19.43
C SER A 137 13.31 -6.30 -18.31
N PHE A 138 12.17 -6.91 -18.70
CA PHE A 138 11.14 -7.34 -17.77
C PHE A 138 11.68 -8.29 -16.67
N PRO A 139 12.45 -9.36 -16.95
CA PRO A 139 12.93 -10.23 -15.88
C PRO A 139 13.85 -9.53 -14.87
N LEU A 140 14.67 -8.59 -15.34
CA LEU A 140 15.63 -7.88 -14.50
C LEU A 140 14.91 -6.94 -13.52
N ILE A 141 13.86 -6.24 -13.97
CA ILE A 141 13.13 -5.31 -13.10
C ILE A 141 12.39 -6.06 -11.99
N TRP A 142 11.84 -7.24 -12.29
CA TRP A 142 11.19 -8.10 -11.29
C TRP A 142 12.19 -8.63 -10.25
N GLN A 143 13.34 -9.13 -10.67
CA GLN A 143 14.37 -9.62 -9.75
C GLN A 143 14.88 -8.52 -8.81
N LEU A 144 15.11 -7.31 -9.35
CA LEU A 144 15.53 -6.16 -8.54
C LEU A 144 14.44 -5.77 -7.54
N ALA A 145 13.17 -5.72 -7.99
CA ALA A 145 12.04 -5.41 -7.13
C ALA A 145 11.88 -6.45 -6.02
N ASP A 146 11.95 -7.75 -6.33
CA ASP A 146 11.88 -8.85 -5.36
C ASP A 146 12.92 -8.69 -4.25
N MET A 147 14.17 -8.40 -4.63
CA MET A 147 15.26 -8.22 -3.67
C MET A 147 15.01 -7.02 -2.74
N ILE A 148 14.58 -5.88 -3.29
CA ILE A 148 14.34 -4.66 -2.50
C ILE A 148 13.15 -4.88 -1.55
N MET A 149 12.06 -5.46 -2.03
CA MET A 149 10.89 -5.71 -1.17
C MET A 149 11.15 -6.79 -0.13
N ALA A 150 11.94 -7.82 -0.43
CA ALA A 150 12.34 -8.80 0.58
C ALA A 150 13.06 -8.10 1.74
N CYS A 151 13.98 -7.17 1.45
CA CYS A 151 14.67 -6.38 2.46
C CYS A 151 13.69 -5.51 3.29
N MET A 152 12.77 -4.80 2.62
CA MET A 152 11.74 -3.99 3.30
C MET A 152 10.82 -4.86 4.17
N ALA A 153 10.41 -6.02 3.66
CA ALA A 153 9.52 -6.93 4.37
C ALA A 153 10.19 -7.55 5.59
N ILE A 154 11.44 -7.99 5.49
CA ILE A 154 12.18 -8.57 6.63
C ILE A 154 12.33 -7.55 7.75
N THR A 155 12.73 -6.32 7.41
CA THR A 155 12.92 -5.25 8.41
C THR A 155 11.60 -4.88 9.10
N ASN A 156 10.55 -4.64 8.31
CA ASN A 156 9.24 -4.26 8.85
C ASN A 156 8.56 -5.41 9.62
N LEU A 157 8.59 -6.64 9.11
CA LEU A 157 7.98 -7.78 9.79
C LEU A 157 8.68 -8.06 11.13
N THR A 158 10.01 -7.91 11.18
CA THR A 158 10.75 -8.01 12.44
C THR A 158 10.25 -6.94 13.43
N ALA A 159 10.14 -5.68 13.02
CA ALA A 159 9.62 -4.61 13.88
C ALA A 159 8.19 -4.89 14.38
N ILE A 160 7.29 -5.37 13.51
CA ILE A 160 5.91 -5.74 13.89
C ILE A 160 5.91 -6.88 14.91
N LEU A 161 6.78 -7.88 14.77
CA LEU A 161 6.88 -8.98 15.73
C LEU A 161 7.30 -8.47 17.12
N LEU A 162 8.27 -7.55 17.19
CA LEU A 162 8.65 -6.91 18.45
C LEU A 162 7.51 -6.06 19.05
N LEU A 163 6.72 -5.38 18.20
CA LEU A 163 5.57 -4.57 18.60
C LEU A 163 4.28 -5.38 18.85
N SER A 164 4.30 -6.70 18.67
CA SER A 164 3.13 -7.56 18.83
C SER A 164 2.41 -7.41 20.19
N PRO A 165 3.08 -7.18 21.34
CA PRO A 165 2.37 -6.96 22.62
C PRO A 165 1.58 -5.65 22.62
N VAL A 166 2.13 -4.60 21.99
CA VAL A 166 1.47 -3.29 21.87
C VAL A 166 0.23 -3.41 20.98
N VAL A 167 0.37 -4.06 19.82
CA VAL A 167 -0.75 -4.30 18.89
C VAL A 167 -1.86 -5.09 19.58
N TYR A 168 -1.53 -6.15 20.32
CA TYR A 168 -2.51 -6.95 21.04
C TYR A 168 -3.25 -6.14 22.11
N THR A 169 -2.53 -5.30 22.85
CA THR A 169 -3.09 -4.44 23.90
C THR A 169 -4.09 -3.44 23.32
N LEU A 170 -3.72 -2.74 22.24
CA LEU A 170 -4.58 -1.77 21.56
C LEU A 170 -5.78 -2.43 20.89
N ALA A 171 -5.59 -3.60 20.25
CA ALA A 171 -6.68 -4.36 19.65
C ALA A 171 -7.69 -4.84 20.70
N SER A 172 -7.20 -5.29 21.86
CA SER A 172 -8.04 -5.71 22.97
C SER A 172 -8.87 -4.56 23.53
N ASP A 173 -8.29 -3.35 23.63
CA ASP A 173 -9.03 -2.16 24.05
C ASP A 173 -10.13 -1.78 23.05
N TYR A 174 -9.81 -1.73 21.76
CA TYR A 174 -10.79 -1.47 20.71
C TYR A 174 -11.98 -2.45 20.76
N LEU A 175 -11.68 -3.74 20.86
CA LEU A 175 -12.70 -4.79 20.92
C LEU A 175 -13.50 -4.73 22.22
N ARG A 176 -12.88 -4.39 23.35
CA ARG A 176 -13.58 -4.17 24.62
C ARG A 176 -14.58 -3.02 24.51
N GLN A 177 -14.16 -1.87 23.99
CA GLN A 177 -15.02 -0.70 23.82
C GLN A 177 -16.20 -1.03 22.88
N ARG A 178 -15.94 -1.72 21.76
CA ARG A 178 -16.99 -2.18 20.85
C ARG A 178 -17.98 -3.16 21.51
N LYS A 179 -17.50 -4.10 22.35
CA LYS A 179 -18.35 -5.04 23.10
C LYS A 179 -19.24 -4.33 24.12
N LEU A 180 -18.75 -3.25 24.72
CA LEU A 180 -19.50 -2.42 25.65
C LEU A 180 -20.54 -1.51 24.97
N GLY A 181 -20.63 -1.53 23.63
CA GLY A 181 -21.52 -0.68 22.86
C GLY A 181 -21.13 0.80 22.84
N VAL A 182 -19.95 1.14 23.37
CA VAL A 182 -19.42 2.50 23.35
C VAL A 182 -18.58 2.71 22.09
N ARG A 183 -18.54 3.95 21.60
CA ARG A 183 -17.73 4.30 20.43
C ARG A 183 -16.25 4.13 20.77
N PRO A 184 -15.47 3.36 20.00
CA PRO A 184 -14.05 3.20 20.27
C PRO A 184 -13.30 4.53 20.19
N GLN A 185 -12.60 4.90 21.25
CA GLN A 185 -11.76 6.08 21.34
C GLN A 185 -10.46 5.72 22.06
N PHE A 186 -9.34 6.12 21.47
CA PHE A 186 -8.03 5.91 22.05
C PHE A 186 -7.72 7.02 23.07
N ASP A 187 -7.44 6.63 24.32
CA ASP A 187 -6.95 7.55 25.36
C ASP A 187 -5.50 7.15 25.72
N PRO A 188 -4.50 7.97 25.36
CA PRO A 188 -3.09 7.72 25.68
C PRO A 188 -2.83 7.48 27.17
N ARG A 189 -3.56 8.16 28.06
CA ARG A 189 -3.35 8.12 29.52
C ARG A 189 -3.66 6.76 30.14
N ARG A 190 -4.38 5.90 29.41
CA ARG A 190 -4.66 4.51 29.84
C ARG A 190 -3.47 3.58 29.63
N PHE A 191 -2.45 4.02 28.91
CA PHE A 191 -1.30 3.21 28.52
C PHE A 191 0.02 3.94 28.84
N PRO A 192 0.43 3.98 30.12
CA PRO A 192 1.63 4.71 30.56
C PRO A 192 2.94 4.19 29.95
N ASP A 193 2.96 2.95 29.45
CA ASP A 193 4.12 2.38 28.74
C ASP A 193 4.21 2.84 27.27
N ILE A 194 3.09 3.28 26.69
CA ILE A 194 2.95 3.69 25.27
C ILE A 194 2.96 5.21 25.15
N GLU A 195 2.38 5.93 26.12
CA GLU A 195 2.30 7.39 26.17
C GLU A 195 3.64 8.11 25.88
N PRO A 196 4.80 7.69 26.44
CA PRO A 196 6.08 8.36 26.19
C PRO A 196 6.61 8.17 24.76
N GLN A 197 6.05 7.22 24.00
CA GLN A 197 6.48 6.88 22.63
C GLN A 197 5.67 7.63 21.57
N LEU A 198 4.58 8.30 21.97
CA LEU A 198 3.73 9.06 21.06
C LEU A 198 4.40 10.41 20.74
N ALA A 199 4.26 10.86 19.50
CA ALA A 199 4.65 12.23 19.16
C ALA A 199 3.74 13.23 19.90
N PRO A 200 4.27 14.38 20.34
CA PRO A 200 3.47 15.41 21.00
C PRO A 200 2.27 15.82 20.12
N ASP A 201 1.12 16.12 20.72
CA ASP A 201 -0.10 16.59 20.05
C ASP A 201 -0.82 15.59 19.13
N THR A 202 -0.33 14.35 18.98
CA THR A 202 -0.91 13.37 18.03
C THR A 202 -2.32 12.89 18.45
N TRP A 203 -2.57 12.79 19.76
CA TRP A 203 -3.82 12.27 20.33
C TRP A 203 -4.40 13.11 21.49
N ASP A 204 -3.81 14.28 21.77
CA ASP A 204 -4.17 15.12 22.92
C ASP A 204 -5.57 15.77 22.81
N ALA A 205 -6.13 15.81 21.59
CA ALA A 205 -7.43 16.41 21.32
C ALA A 205 -8.64 15.57 21.74
N ALA A 206 -8.47 14.29 22.10
CA ALA A 206 -9.60 13.39 22.41
C ALA A 206 -10.32 13.69 23.75
N SER A 207 -9.82 14.67 24.53
CA SER A 207 -10.39 15.05 25.83
C SER A 207 -11.18 16.37 25.85
N ARG A 208 -11.40 17.00 24.70
CA ARG A 208 -12.22 18.21 24.57
C ARG A 208 -13.52 17.89 23.83
N ASP A 209 -14.47 17.30 24.54
CA ASP A 209 -15.93 17.49 24.41
C ASP A 209 -16.68 16.56 25.40
#